data_AF-A0A848SLB7-F1
#
_entry.id   AF-A0A848SLB7-F1
#
_cell.length_a   1.000
_cell.length_b   1.000
_cell.length_c   1.000
_cell.angle_alpha   90.00
_cell.angle_beta   90.00
_cell.angle_gamma   90.00
#
_symmetry.space_group_name_H-M   'P 1'
#
loop_
_entity.id
_entity.type
_entity.pdbx_description
1 polymer ?
#
loop_
_entity_poly.entity_id
_entity_poly.type
_entity_poly.pdbx_seq_one_letter_code
_entity_poly.pdbx_strand_id
1 'polypeptide(L)'
;MSEADLLYHFILVREQLDATIAQTVGLTLALFVGIFYFLHRAGWRLKAALFVMYLLGWFTFVTSGALASEQLIGILGDLAGRVEAGEASIAARRVVASMSGTTNMFWVITVNIANYVLLAAVIGFLFFWKPPGEGGAGNEAEDG
;
A
#
# COMPACT_ATOMS: atom_id res chain seq x y z
N MET A 1 -3.44 -28.91 11.71
CA MET A 1 -4.55 -27.94 11.60
C MET A 1 -5.65 -28.56 10.74
N SER A 2 -6.93 -28.36 11.07
CA SER A 2 -8.04 -28.86 10.23
C SER A 2 -8.23 -27.99 8.99
N GLU A 3 -8.95 -28.49 7.97
CA GLU A 3 -9.28 -27.66 6.79
C GLU A 3 -10.15 -26.46 7.16
N ALA A 4 -11.11 -26.63 8.06
CA ALA A 4 -11.97 -25.55 8.53
C ALA A 4 -11.15 -24.44 9.20
N ASP A 5 -10.14 -24.81 10.00
CA ASP A 5 -9.24 -23.84 10.62
C ASP A 5 -8.41 -23.11 9.54
N LEU A 6 -7.86 -23.82 8.55
CA LEU A 6 -7.10 -23.21 7.45
C LEU A 6 -7.94 -22.18 6.68
N LEU A 7 -9.20 -22.50 6.38
CA LEU A 7 -10.12 -21.58 5.71
C LEU A 7 -10.48 -20.38 6.58
N TYR A 8 -10.69 -20.58 7.87
CA TYR A 8 -10.93 -19.49 8.83
C TYR A 8 -9.72 -18.55 8.90
N HIS A 9 -8.51 -19.09 9.04
CA HIS A 9 -7.28 -18.30 9.05
C HIS A 9 -7.04 -17.60 7.71
N PHE A 10 -7.36 -18.23 6.58
CA PHE A 10 -7.28 -17.59 5.27
C PHE A 10 -8.13 -16.31 5.23
N ILE A 11 -9.39 -16.38 5.69
CA ILE A 11 -10.30 -15.22 5.71
C ILE A 11 -9.73 -14.13 6.63
N LEU A 12 -9.30 -14.49 7.83
CA LEU A 12 -8.79 -13.54 8.82
C LEU A 12 -7.54 -12.80 8.30
N VAL A 13 -6.58 -13.52 7.71
CA VAL A 13 -5.38 -12.89 7.16
C VAL A 13 -5.71 -12.06 5.92
N ARG A 14 -6.71 -12.47 5.12
CA ARG A 14 -7.17 -11.67 3.98
C ARG A 14 -7.80 -10.35 4.43
N GLU A 15 -8.66 -10.36 5.45
CA GLU A 15 -9.24 -9.15 6.02
C GLU A 15 -8.16 -8.20 6.57
N GLN A 16 -7.12 -8.76 7.22
CA GLN A 16 -5.98 -7.98 7.68
C GLN A 16 -5.21 -7.32 6.53
N LEU A 17 -5.02 -8.02 5.40
CA LEU A 17 -4.40 -7.42 4.21
C LEU A 17 -5.24 -6.29 3.63
N ASP A 18 -6.54 -6.50 3.49
CA ASP A 18 -7.45 -5.47 2.95
C ASP A 18 -7.45 -4.23 3.85
N ALA A 19 -7.44 -4.41 5.17
CA ALA A 19 -7.29 -3.31 6.14
C ALA A 19 -5.93 -2.60 6.01
N THR A 20 -4.84 -3.34 5.84
CA THR A 20 -3.49 -2.78 5.69
C THR A 20 -3.37 -1.93 4.41
N ILE A 21 -3.98 -2.39 3.32
CA ILE A 21 -4.03 -1.64 2.05
C ILE A 21 -4.84 -0.36 2.24
N ALA A 22 -6.03 -0.46 2.86
CA ALA A 22 -6.86 0.71 3.13
C ALA A 22 -6.14 1.75 4.00
N GLN A 23 -5.40 1.33 5.02
CA GLN A 23 -4.61 2.24 5.85
C GLN A 23 -3.44 2.88 5.09
N THR A 24 -2.77 2.11 4.22
CA THR A 24 -1.70 2.65 3.36
C THR A 24 -2.25 3.76 2.46
N VAL A 25 -3.38 3.50 1.78
CA VAL A 25 -4.05 4.48 0.92
C VAL A 25 -4.51 5.69 1.73
N GLY A 26 -5.13 5.47 2.90
CA GLY A 26 -5.58 6.54 3.79
C GLY A 26 -4.45 7.44 4.27
N LEU A 27 -3.31 6.85 4.67
CA LEU A 27 -2.11 7.58 5.08
C LEU A 27 -1.56 8.44 3.94
N THR A 28 -1.47 7.89 2.72
CA THR A 28 -0.99 8.64 1.56
C THR A 28 -1.94 9.78 1.19
N LEU A 29 -3.26 9.55 1.20
CA LEU A 29 -4.24 10.61 0.94
C LEU A 29 -4.16 11.72 1.98
N ALA A 30 -4.05 11.37 3.27
CA ALA A 30 -3.89 12.34 4.34
C ALA A 30 -2.63 13.20 4.14
N LEU A 31 -1.52 12.59 3.69
CA LEU A 31 -0.31 13.33 3.39
C LEU A 31 -0.48 14.25 2.17
N PHE A 32 -1.13 13.81 1.09
CA PHE A 32 -1.40 14.70 -0.05
C PHE A 32 -2.25 15.91 0.33
N VAL A 33 -3.32 15.70 1.10
CA VAL A 33 -4.13 16.81 1.64
C VAL A 33 -3.24 17.72 2.50
N GLY A 34 -2.39 17.15 3.36
CA GLY A 34 -1.41 17.90 4.15
C GLY A 34 -0.48 18.77 3.28
N ILE A 35 0.05 18.20 2.20
CA ILE A 35 0.93 18.87 1.23
C ILE A 35 0.24 20.07 0.60
N PHE A 36 -0.96 19.87 0.04
CA PHE A 36 -1.67 20.91 -0.71
C PHE A 36 -2.19 22.06 0.17
N TYR A 37 -2.61 21.78 1.40
CA TYR A 37 -3.23 22.81 2.27
C TYR A 37 -2.25 23.51 3.21
N PHE A 38 -1.24 22.81 3.73
CA PHE A 38 -0.42 23.32 4.84
C PHE A 38 1.07 23.38 4.51
N LEU A 39 1.57 22.36 3.84
CA LEU A 39 3.00 22.09 3.75
C LEU A 39 3.68 22.81 2.59
N HIS A 40 2.95 23.34 1.60
CA HIS A 40 3.55 24.10 0.50
C HIS A 40 4.34 25.32 1.01
N ARG A 41 3.83 26.03 2.01
CA ARG A 41 4.48 27.19 2.67
C ARG A 41 5.39 26.80 3.84
N ALA A 42 5.43 25.53 4.22
CA ALA A 42 6.22 25.09 5.35
C ALA A 42 7.72 25.07 5.01
N GLY A 43 8.54 25.42 6.00
CA GLY A 43 10.00 25.30 5.88
C GLY A 43 10.46 23.85 5.70
N TRP A 44 11.64 23.68 5.09
CA TRP A 44 12.19 22.36 4.73
C TRP A 44 12.28 21.38 5.92
N ARG A 45 12.53 21.88 7.14
CA ARG A 45 12.64 21.07 8.36
C ARG A 45 11.32 20.35 8.69
N LEU A 46 10.19 21.05 8.57
CA LEU A 46 8.87 20.47 8.86
C LEU A 46 8.49 19.44 7.79
N LYS A 47 8.77 19.75 6.52
CA LYS A 47 8.61 18.82 5.40
C LYS A 47 9.38 17.52 5.65
N ALA A 48 10.66 17.62 5.99
CA ALA A 48 11.50 16.46 6.28
C ALA A 48 11.00 15.65 7.48
N ALA A 49 10.60 16.32 8.58
CA ALA A 49 10.06 15.63 9.75
C ALA A 49 8.78 14.84 9.43
N LEU A 50 7.84 15.44 8.70
CA LEU A 50 6.60 14.77 8.30
C LEU A 50 6.84 13.65 7.28
N PHE A 51 7.82 13.82 6.39
CA PHE A 51 8.22 12.75 5.48
C PHE A 51 8.79 11.54 6.24
N VAL A 52 9.60 11.76 7.29
CA VAL A 52 10.10 10.66 8.15
C VAL A 52 8.95 9.98 8.88
N MET A 53 8.00 10.72 9.45
CA MET A 53 6.82 10.14 10.09
C MET A 53 5.96 9.33 9.12
N TYR A 54 5.78 9.85 7.90
CA TYR A 54 5.10 9.12 6.82
C TYR A 54 5.82 7.84 6.46
N LEU A 55 7.14 7.90 6.25
CA LEU A 55 7.94 6.72 5.93
C LEU A 55 7.85 5.65 7.01
N LEU A 56 7.85 6.04 8.29
CA LEU A 56 7.66 5.10 9.40
C LEU A 56 6.30 4.41 9.31
N GLY A 57 5.20 5.17 9.18
CA GLY A 57 3.86 4.60 9.06
C GLY A 57 3.70 3.71 7.83
N TRP A 58 4.15 4.20 6.66
CA TRP A 58 4.14 3.45 5.41
C TRP A 58 4.95 2.15 5.54
N PHE A 59 6.15 2.20 6.10
CA PHE A 59 7.01 1.03 6.29
C PHE A 59 6.37 0.00 7.23
N THR A 60 5.72 0.44 8.31
CA THR A 60 4.96 -0.45 9.20
C THR A 60 3.84 -1.18 8.45
N PHE A 61 3.05 -0.47 7.64
CA PHE A 61 1.98 -1.11 6.88
C PHE A 61 2.50 -2.04 5.79
N VAL A 62 3.53 -1.64 5.04
CA VAL A 62 4.13 -2.50 4.01
C VAL A 62 4.71 -3.77 4.63
N THR A 63 5.42 -3.66 5.75
CA THR A 63 5.99 -4.83 6.44
C THR A 63 4.91 -5.73 7.00
N SER A 64 3.85 -5.16 7.59
CA SER A 64 2.70 -5.94 8.08
C SER A 64 1.97 -6.66 6.93
N GLY A 65 1.81 -5.99 5.79
CA GLY A 65 1.23 -6.58 4.59
C GLY A 65 2.11 -7.68 3.98
N ALA A 66 3.43 -7.52 4.00
CA ALA A 66 4.36 -8.56 3.56
C ALA A 66 4.24 -9.81 4.46
N LEU A 67 4.24 -9.64 5.77
CA LEU A 67 4.09 -10.74 6.73
C LEU A 67 2.74 -11.49 6.56
N ALA A 68 1.64 -10.75 6.41
CA ALA A 68 0.34 -11.34 6.16
C ALA A 68 0.28 -12.06 4.79
N SER A 69 0.99 -11.56 3.78
CA SER A 69 1.11 -12.23 2.48
C SER A 69 1.87 -13.55 2.58
N GLU A 70 2.98 -13.59 3.33
CA GLU A 70 3.72 -14.83 3.61
C GLU A 70 2.84 -15.87 4.32
N GLN A 71 2.07 -15.44 5.32
CA GLN A 71 1.11 -16.32 6.01
C GLN A 71 0.07 -16.89 5.06
N LEU A 72 -0.50 -16.08 4.17
CA LEU A 72 -1.44 -16.56 3.15
C LEU A 72 -0.81 -17.56 2.19
N ILE A 73 0.44 -17.34 1.77
CA ILE A 73 1.16 -18.29 0.92
C ILE A 73 1.32 -19.64 1.63
N GLY A 74 1.67 -19.64 2.92
CA GLY A 74 1.74 -20.84 3.73
C GLY A 74 0.41 -21.59 3.81
N ILE A 75 -0.68 -20.89 4.15
CA ILE A 75 -2.03 -21.46 4.23
C ILE A 75 -2.48 -22.02 2.87
N LEU A 76 -2.18 -21.32 1.78
CA LEU A 76 -2.50 -21.79 0.43
C LEU A 76 -1.70 -23.02 0.03
N GLY A 77 -0.44 -23.11 0.44
CA GLY A 77 0.38 -24.31 0.25
C GLY A 77 -0.24 -25.54 0.93
N ASP A 78 -0.65 -25.38 2.19
CA ASP A 78 -1.32 -26.45 2.95
C ASP A 78 -2.66 -26.86 2.33
N LEU A 79 -3.45 -25.89 1.85
CA LEU A 79 -4.71 -26.17 1.15
C LEU A 79 -4.46 -26.84 -0.21
N ALA A 80 -3.46 -26.39 -0.97
CA ALA A 80 -3.10 -26.97 -2.26
C ALA A 80 -2.68 -28.44 -2.11
N GLY A 81 -1.86 -28.78 -1.12
CA GLY A 81 -1.47 -30.17 -0.84
C GLY A 81 -2.68 -31.07 -0.55
N ARG A 82 -3.68 -30.57 0.18
CA ARG A 82 -4.95 -31.30 0.42
C ARG A 82 -5.80 -31.45 -0.84
N VAL A 83 -5.78 -30.46 -1.73
CA VAL A 83 -6.47 -30.51 -3.02
C VAL A 83 -5.85 -31.60 -3.89
N GLU A 84 -4.53 -31.67 -3.95
CA GLU A 84 -3.77 -32.69 -4.70
C GLU A 84 -3.99 -34.11 -4.14
N ALA A 85 -4.08 -34.24 -2.81
CA ALA A 85 -4.43 -35.50 -2.15
C ALA A 85 -5.89 -35.95 -2.38
N GLY A 86 -6.74 -35.09 -2.97
CA GLY A 86 -8.16 -35.37 -3.21
C GLY A 86 -9.06 -35.21 -1.97
N GLU A 87 -8.50 -34.80 -0.84
CA GLU A 87 -9.16 -34.73 0.47
C GLU A 87 -9.86 -33.39 0.73
N ALA A 88 -9.59 -32.36 -0.09
CA ALA A 88 -10.09 -31.00 0.14
C ALA A 88 -11.59 -30.83 -0.16
N SER A 89 -12.29 -29.97 0.58
CA SER A 89 -13.65 -29.56 0.22
C SER A 89 -13.72 -28.76 -1.10
N ILE A 90 -14.94 -28.56 -1.61
CA ILE A 90 -15.19 -27.67 -2.75
C ILE A 90 -14.75 -26.23 -2.44
N ALA A 91 -14.91 -25.77 -1.20
CA ALA A 91 -14.54 -24.42 -0.79
C ALA A 91 -13.02 -24.22 -0.87
N ALA A 92 -12.23 -25.14 -0.32
CA ALA A 92 -10.78 -25.12 -0.40
C ALA A 92 -10.26 -25.13 -1.84
N ARG A 93 -10.84 -25.97 -2.71
CA ARG A 93 -10.50 -26.00 -4.13
C ARG A 93 -10.73 -24.65 -4.82
N ARG A 94 -11.85 -23.99 -4.53
CA ARG A 94 -12.17 -22.66 -5.10
C ARG A 94 -11.19 -21.59 -4.62
N VAL A 95 -10.82 -21.61 -3.34
CA VAL A 95 -9.84 -20.67 -2.78
C VAL A 95 -8.49 -20.84 -3.47
N VAL A 96 -7.96 -22.07 -3.56
CA VAL A 96 -6.69 -22.36 -4.23
C VAL A 96 -6.73 -21.95 -5.71
N ALA A 97 -7.82 -22.26 -6.42
CA ALA A 97 -7.98 -21.87 -7.82
C ALA A 97 -8.03 -20.34 -8.02
N SER A 98 -8.69 -19.62 -7.12
CA SER A 98 -8.78 -18.16 -7.19
C SER A 98 -7.43 -17.46 -6.97
N MET A 99 -6.60 -18.00 -6.07
CA MET A 99 -5.32 -17.40 -5.69
C MET A 99 -4.17 -17.79 -6.64
N SER A 100 -4.27 -18.94 -7.31
CA SER A 100 -3.33 -19.37 -8.36
C SER A 100 -3.63 -18.78 -9.75
N GLY A 101 -4.77 -18.10 -9.90
CA GLY A 101 -5.18 -17.51 -11.17
C GLY A 101 -4.34 -16.31 -11.59
N THR A 102 -4.23 -16.10 -12.90
CA THR A 102 -3.50 -14.95 -13.50
C THR A 102 -4.04 -13.61 -13.02
N THR A 103 -5.33 -13.51 -12.75
CA THR A 103 -5.96 -12.30 -12.19
C THR A 103 -5.34 -11.88 -10.85
N ASN A 104 -5.04 -12.84 -9.97
CA ASN A 104 -4.41 -12.55 -8.69
C ASN A 104 -2.97 -12.06 -8.88
N MET A 105 -2.21 -12.68 -9.78
CA MET A 105 -0.86 -12.22 -10.14
C MET A 105 -0.87 -10.77 -10.65
N PHE A 106 -1.76 -10.43 -11.58
CA PHE A 106 -1.89 -9.06 -12.08
C PHE A 106 -2.28 -8.07 -10.98
N TRP A 107 -3.19 -8.46 -10.09
CA TRP A 107 -3.58 -7.64 -8.96
C TRP A 107 -2.39 -7.34 -8.04
N VAL A 108 -1.60 -8.37 -7.68
CA VAL A 108 -0.41 -8.21 -6.83
C VAL A 108 0.60 -7.27 -7.48
N ILE A 109 0.90 -7.45 -8.77
CA ILE A 109 1.83 -6.59 -9.50
C ILE A 109 1.32 -5.14 -9.50
N THR A 110 0.03 -4.94 -9.80
CA THR A 110 -0.59 -3.61 -9.87
C THR A 110 -0.52 -2.88 -8.53
N VAL A 111 -0.83 -3.57 -7.43
CA VAL A 111 -0.77 -2.99 -6.07
C VAL A 111 0.66 -2.60 -5.70
N ASN A 112 1.65 -3.44 -6.00
CA ASN A 112 3.06 -3.12 -5.75
C ASN A 112 3.52 -1.90 -6.55
N ILE A 113 3.22 -1.86 -7.85
CA ILE A 113 3.54 -0.70 -8.70
C ILE A 113 2.87 0.56 -8.16
N ALA A 114 1.57 0.49 -7.81
CA ALA A 114 0.83 1.61 -7.26
C ALA A 114 1.48 2.14 -5.97
N ASN A 115 1.92 1.26 -5.06
CA ASN A 115 2.61 1.66 -3.83
C ASN A 115 3.90 2.44 -4.11
N TYR A 116 4.72 2.00 -5.06
CA TYR A 116 5.94 2.72 -5.43
C TYR A 116 5.65 4.05 -6.11
N VAL A 117 4.65 4.09 -6.99
CA VAL A 117 4.19 5.33 -7.65
C VAL A 117 3.70 6.33 -6.61
N LEU A 118 2.91 5.89 -5.62
CA LEU A 118 2.42 6.73 -4.53
C LEU A 118 3.56 7.28 -3.68
N LEU A 119 4.54 6.46 -3.34
CA LEU A 119 5.73 6.90 -2.59
C LEU A 119 6.52 7.95 -3.39
N ALA A 120 6.76 7.71 -4.68
CA ALA A 120 7.45 8.65 -5.57
C ALA A 120 6.67 9.95 -5.72
N ALA A 121 5.34 9.88 -5.83
CA ALA A 121 4.46 11.04 -5.90
C ALA A 121 4.56 11.87 -4.62
N VAL A 122 4.52 11.24 -3.43
CA VAL A 122 4.72 11.95 -2.16
C VAL A 122 6.05 12.72 -2.14
N ILE A 123 7.14 12.11 -2.56
CA ILE A 123 8.45 12.78 -2.65
C ILE A 123 8.39 13.96 -3.63
N GLY A 124 7.83 13.73 -4.82
CA GLY A 124 7.62 14.76 -5.84
C GLY A 124 6.85 15.96 -5.32
N PHE A 125 5.70 15.72 -4.71
CA PHE A 125 4.81 16.76 -4.20
C PHE A 125 5.38 17.49 -2.99
N LEU A 126 6.07 16.79 -2.09
CA LEU A 126 6.56 17.40 -0.86
C LEU A 126 7.79 18.30 -1.10
N PHE A 127 8.68 17.91 -2.02
CA PHE A 127 9.96 18.58 -2.23
C PHE A 127 10.08 19.40 -3.51
N PHE A 128 9.37 19.04 -4.59
CA PHE A 128 9.54 19.66 -5.91
C PHE A 128 8.33 20.46 -6.38
N TRP A 129 7.16 20.27 -5.76
CA TRP A 129 5.97 21.03 -6.11
C TRP A 129 6.12 22.50 -5.70
N LYS A 130 5.97 23.39 -6.70
CA LYS A 130 5.84 24.83 -6.49
C LYS A 130 4.40 25.23 -6.79
N PRO A 131 3.73 25.97 -5.89
CA PRO A 131 2.38 26.47 -6.17
C PRO A 131 2.40 27.45 -7.36
N PRO A 132 1.32 27.51 -8.15
CA PRO A 132 1.17 28.50 -9.21
C PRO A 132 1.25 29.91 -8.59
N GLY A 133 2.26 30.70 -8.96
CA GLY A 133 2.45 32.08 -8.50
C GLY A 133 3.84 32.41 -7.92
N GLU A 134 4.63 31.41 -7.51
CA GLU A 134 5.97 31.65 -6.95
C GLU A 134 7.08 31.79 -8.02
N GLY A 135 6.75 31.69 -9.30
CA GLY A 135 7.72 31.71 -10.41
C GLY A 135 7.82 33.01 -11.21
N GLY A 136 7.08 34.08 -10.86
CA GLY A 136 6.89 35.23 -11.76
C GLY A 136 6.87 36.64 -11.15
N ALA A 137 7.16 36.84 -9.87
CA ALA A 137 7.03 38.16 -9.23
C ALA A 137 8.38 38.77 -8.80
N GLY A 138 9.38 38.77 -9.70
CA GLY A 138 10.72 39.24 -9.37
C GLY A 138 11.42 40.17 -10.37
N ASN A 139 10.83 40.46 -11.54
CA ASN A 139 11.51 41.23 -12.60
C ASN A 139 10.82 42.54 -13.00
N GLU A 140 9.88 43.06 -12.20
CA GLU A 140 9.14 44.30 -12.52
C GLU A 140 9.37 45.45 -11.52
N ALA A 141 10.51 45.47 -10.83
CA ALA A 141 10.81 46.51 -9.83
C ALA A 141 12.06 47.37 -10.16
N GLU A 142 12.53 47.41 -11.41
CA GLU A 142 13.68 48.25 -11.81
C GLU A 142 13.36 49.39 -12.80
N ASP A 143 12.11 49.59 -13.22
CA ASP A 143 11.74 50.72 -14.09
C ASP A 143 10.65 51.59 -13.43
N GLY A 144 11.07 52.54 -12.59
CA GLY A 144 10.20 53.55 -11.98
C GLY A 144 10.96 54.69 -11.34
#